data_AF-A0A1C4AIJ3-F1
#
_entry.id   AF-A0A1C4AIJ3-F1
#
_cell.length_a   1.000
_cell.length_b   1.000
_cell.length_c   1.000
_cell.angle_alpha   90.00
_cell.angle_beta   90.00
_cell.angle_gamma   90.00
#
_symmetry.space_group_name_H-M   'P 1'
#
loop_
_entity.id
_entity.type
_entity.pdbx_description
1 polymer ?
#
loop_
_entity_poly.entity_id
_entity_poly.type
_entity_poly.pdbx_seq_one_letter_code
_entity_poly.pdbx_strand_id
1 'polypeptide(L)'
;MARKKKQRTKTISISTIVVVIGVAILQQTGIISDVDNFIQPSSSKTSSSKVSQPTVNVKDGVNYGTVSDEHPSESLSKTVLTEDVVTQLNASKATFNKTGSYIINDDKTDLNANVRVAPYVQLSSQDAQGRPGVANAFLNKSSRQYRSRTETGNSKTIDPVGWQQATIGGTYRTLYNRGHLIGYALAGNIKSFDPSEANPQNIATQTAWANQASNGNDANTGQNYYETQVRRALDRNEQVRYRVTPVYIGNNLVPSGNHMEAKSSDGQLQFNVFVPNVQPGVKIDYATGASTLVK
;
A
#
# COMPACT_ATOMS: atom_id res chain seq x y z
N MET A 1 -3.71 -37.75 -70.65
CA MET A 1 -2.63 -38.57 -70.04
C MET A 1 -2.07 -37.78 -68.86
N ALA A 2 -1.87 -38.23 -67.63
CA ALA A 2 -2.24 -39.44 -66.90
C ALA A 2 -2.34 -39.04 -65.41
N ARG A 3 -3.45 -39.41 -64.74
CA ARG A 3 -3.59 -39.40 -63.27
C ARG A 3 -2.84 -40.61 -62.70
N LYS A 4 -2.05 -40.45 -61.64
CA LYS A 4 -1.60 -41.57 -60.79
C LYS A 4 -2.04 -41.40 -59.33
N LYS A 5 -2.58 -42.50 -58.81
CA LYS A 5 -3.23 -42.72 -57.51
C LYS A 5 -2.20 -42.97 -56.39
N LYS A 6 -2.54 -42.45 -55.19
CA LYS A 6 -2.57 -43.07 -53.85
C LYS A 6 -1.58 -44.21 -53.51
N GLN A 7 -0.87 -44.06 -52.39
CA GLN A 7 -0.91 -45.06 -51.30
C GLN A 7 -0.58 -44.44 -49.94
N ARG A 8 -1.43 -44.75 -48.95
CA ARG A 8 -1.29 -44.48 -47.51
C ARG A 8 -0.46 -45.61 -46.91
N THR A 9 0.42 -45.29 -45.97
CA THR A 9 0.86 -46.22 -44.93
C THR A 9 0.56 -45.62 -43.56
N LYS A 10 -0.10 -46.43 -42.73
CA LYS A 10 -0.45 -46.17 -41.33
C LYS A 10 0.71 -46.61 -40.45
N THR A 11 1.03 -45.83 -39.43
CA THR A 11 1.69 -46.32 -38.21
C THR A 11 0.77 -46.05 -37.03
N ILE A 12 0.66 -47.04 -36.15
CA ILE A 12 -0.30 -47.20 -35.06
C ILE A 12 0.47 -47.10 -33.73
N SER A 13 -0.23 -46.62 -32.70
CA SER A 13 -0.08 -46.95 -31.26
C SER A 13 0.99 -46.19 -30.44
N ILE A 14 0.76 -45.74 -29.19
CA ILE A 14 -0.28 -46.03 -28.18
C ILE A 14 -0.62 -44.75 -27.40
N SER A 15 -1.91 -44.58 -27.14
CA SER A 15 -2.53 -43.57 -26.29
C SER A 15 -2.56 -44.04 -24.83
N THR A 16 -2.27 -43.15 -23.87
CA THR A 16 -2.64 -43.37 -22.46
C THR A 16 -3.62 -42.29 -22.04
N ILE A 17 -4.89 -42.69 -21.99
CA ILE A 17 -6.00 -41.97 -21.36
C ILE A 17 -6.06 -42.45 -19.91
N VAL A 18 -6.07 -41.54 -18.95
CA VAL A 18 -6.48 -41.85 -17.57
C VAL A 18 -7.57 -40.86 -17.17
N VAL A 19 -8.80 -41.35 -17.07
CA VAL A 19 -9.94 -40.63 -16.50
C VAL A 19 -10.71 -41.61 -15.61
N VAL A 20 -10.69 -41.28 -14.31
CA VAL A 20 -11.74 -41.43 -13.28
C VAL A 20 -12.05 -42.83 -12.75
N ILE A 21 -12.03 -42.97 -11.42
CA ILE A 21 -13.18 -43.31 -10.56
C ILE A 21 -12.77 -43.05 -9.10
N GLY A 22 -13.54 -42.21 -8.41
CA GLY A 22 -13.56 -42.17 -6.94
C GLY A 22 -14.60 -43.15 -6.42
N VAL A 23 -14.27 -43.87 -5.35
CA VAL A 23 -15.24 -44.49 -4.41
C VAL A 23 -14.61 -44.48 -3.01
N ALA A 24 -15.37 -43.95 -2.06
CA ALA A 24 -15.08 -43.97 -0.62
C ALA A 24 -15.73 -45.20 0.04
N ILE A 25 -15.01 -45.90 0.94
CA ILE A 25 -15.50 -46.78 2.04
C ILE A 25 -14.37 -46.81 3.11
N LEU A 26 -14.50 -46.20 4.31
CA LEU A 26 -14.80 -46.80 5.66
C LEU A 26 -14.04 -48.12 5.95
N GLN A 27 -13.49 -48.48 7.11
CA GLN A 27 -13.53 -48.01 8.50
C GLN A 27 -12.41 -48.73 9.30
N GLN A 28 -11.85 -48.00 10.27
CA GLN A 28 -11.52 -48.42 11.66
C GLN A 28 -10.62 -49.64 11.94
N THR A 29 -9.48 -49.33 12.57
CA THR A 29 -9.11 -49.94 13.85
C THR A 29 -8.94 -48.82 14.87
N GLY A 30 -9.88 -48.69 15.81
CA GLY A 30 -9.80 -47.77 16.93
C GLY A 30 -9.55 -48.51 18.24
N ILE A 31 -8.71 -47.93 19.09
CA ILE A 31 -8.74 -47.91 20.57
C ILE A 31 -8.08 -46.55 20.90
N ILE A 32 -8.82 -45.46 21.20
CA ILE A 32 -9.45 -45.06 22.49
C ILE A 32 -8.39 -44.93 23.60
N SER A 33 -8.25 -43.90 24.43
CA SER A 33 -8.76 -42.53 24.59
C SER A 33 -7.95 -41.92 25.76
N ASP A 34 -8.16 -40.63 26.00
CA ASP A 34 -7.97 -39.90 27.27
C ASP A 34 -6.84 -38.86 27.26
N VAL A 35 -6.99 -37.64 27.77
CA VAL A 35 -8.10 -36.82 28.27
C VAL A 35 -7.49 -35.40 28.34
N ASP A 36 -8.33 -34.37 28.23
CA ASP A 36 -8.05 -32.98 28.57
C ASP A 36 -7.10 -32.75 29.76
N ASN A 37 -6.14 -31.86 29.54
CA ASN A 37 -5.63 -30.82 30.46
C ASN A 37 -4.14 -30.63 30.22
N PHE A 38 -3.74 -29.45 29.76
CA PHE A 38 -2.73 -28.64 30.46
C PHE A 38 -2.73 -27.22 29.87
N ILE A 39 -3.58 -26.39 30.45
CA ILE A 39 -3.31 -24.96 30.62
C ILE A 39 -2.17 -24.86 31.65
N GLN A 40 -0.97 -24.47 31.23
CA GLN A 40 -0.12 -23.40 31.82
C GLN A 40 1.35 -23.46 31.33
N PRO A 41 2.07 -22.33 31.37
CA PRO A 41 3.05 -21.96 30.36
C PRO A 41 4.49 -22.29 30.74
N SER A 42 5.29 -22.72 29.76
CA SER A 42 6.75 -22.78 29.91
C SER A 42 7.34 -21.37 29.82
N SER A 43 7.87 -20.89 30.94
CA SER A 43 8.64 -19.67 31.06
C SER A 43 9.96 -19.75 30.29
N SER A 44 10.00 -19.25 29.05
CA SER A 44 11.24 -18.82 28.41
C SER A 44 11.42 -17.33 28.66
N LYS A 45 12.40 -16.97 29.49
CA LYS A 45 12.87 -15.60 29.68
C LYS A 45 13.52 -15.12 28.37
N THR A 46 12.71 -14.60 27.47
CA THR A 46 13.17 -13.74 26.38
C THR A 46 13.04 -12.32 26.88
N SER A 47 14.17 -11.62 27.02
CA SER A 47 14.21 -10.19 27.35
C SER A 47 13.42 -9.42 26.28
N SER A 48 12.15 -9.14 26.56
CA SER A 48 11.35 -8.20 25.79
C SER A 48 11.93 -6.81 26.04
N SER A 49 12.69 -6.29 25.09
CA SER A 49 12.89 -4.86 24.95
C SER A 49 11.51 -4.23 24.75
N LYS A 50 10.94 -3.70 25.84
CA LYS A 50 9.71 -2.92 25.79
C LYS A 50 9.93 -1.78 24.80
N VAL A 51 9.22 -1.82 23.68
CA VAL A 51 9.04 -0.66 22.81
C VAL A 51 8.53 0.46 23.71
N SER A 52 9.25 1.58 23.76
CA SER A 52 8.73 2.82 24.34
C SER A 52 7.55 3.25 23.49
N GLN A 53 6.36 2.81 23.90
CA GLN A 53 5.12 2.98 23.15
C GLN A 53 4.79 4.47 23.05
N PRO A 54 4.69 5.05 21.84
CA PRO A 54 4.31 6.43 21.70
C PRO A 54 2.78 6.52 21.64
N THR A 55 2.06 6.04 22.67
CA THR A 55 0.66 6.42 22.84
C THR A 55 0.61 7.93 23.03
N VAL A 56 -0.14 8.65 22.20
CA VAL A 56 -0.44 10.06 22.46
C VAL A 56 -1.20 10.10 23.78
N ASN A 57 -0.57 10.58 24.84
CA ASN A 57 -1.34 11.20 25.91
C ASN A 57 -1.95 12.47 25.30
N VAL A 58 -3.17 12.37 24.78
CA VAL A 58 -3.94 13.49 24.18
C VAL A 58 -4.16 14.63 25.22
N LYS A 59 -3.77 14.39 26.48
CA LYS A 59 -3.77 15.36 27.57
C LYS A 59 -2.94 16.63 27.31
N ASP A 60 -1.91 16.58 26.45
CA ASP A 60 -1.08 17.75 26.15
C ASP A 60 -1.62 18.63 25.01
N GLY A 61 -2.77 18.26 24.43
CA GLY A 61 -3.36 18.94 23.27
C GLY A 61 -2.68 18.57 21.94
N VAL A 62 -3.37 18.84 20.83
CA VAL A 62 -2.84 18.63 19.47
C VAL A 62 -2.52 19.98 18.88
N ASN A 63 -1.26 20.21 18.49
CA ASN A 63 -0.90 21.38 17.69
C ASN A 63 -1.24 21.10 16.23
N TYR A 64 -2.43 21.54 15.81
CA TYR A 64 -2.89 21.44 14.43
C TYR A 64 -2.09 22.31 13.47
N GLY A 65 -1.35 23.31 13.94
CA GLY A 65 -0.69 24.28 13.08
C GLY A 65 -1.69 25.11 12.27
N THR A 66 -1.23 25.65 11.15
CA THR A 66 -2.06 26.43 10.22
C THR A 66 -2.08 25.80 8.83
N VAL A 67 -3.08 26.13 8.02
CA VAL A 67 -3.18 25.67 6.62
C VAL A 67 -2.04 26.18 5.71
N SER A 68 -1.19 27.06 6.20
CA SER A 68 -0.01 27.58 5.51
C SER A 68 1.29 26.87 5.92
N ASP A 69 1.25 26.00 6.95
CA ASP A 69 2.44 25.30 7.41
C ASP A 69 2.94 24.33 6.33
N GLU A 70 4.26 24.18 6.24
CA GLU A 70 4.89 23.36 5.21
C GLU A 70 4.58 21.87 5.40
N HIS A 71 4.66 21.39 6.63
CA HIS A 71 4.38 20.00 7.01
C HIS A 71 3.66 19.93 8.37
N PRO A 72 2.94 18.83 8.68
CA PRO A 72 2.28 18.66 9.96
C PRO A 72 3.29 18.60 11.10
N SER A 73 2.87 19.10 12.25
CA SER A 73 3.61 18.95 13.50
C SER A 73 3.72 17.48 13.88
N GLU A 74 4.69 17.13 14.73
CA GLU A 74 4.77 15.78 15.29
C GLU A 74 3.49 15.43 16.03
N SER A 75 2.94 16.35 16.84
CA SER A 75 1.72 16.10 17.61
C SER A 75 0.50 15.82 16.72
N LEU A 76 0.36 16.52 15.58
CA LEU A 76 -0.70 16.27 14.62
C LEU A 76 -0.49 14.93 13.90
N SER A 77 0.72 14.68 13.41
CA SER A 77 1.09 13.43 12.74
C SER A 77 0.87 12.21 13.65
N LYS A 78 1.10 12.36 14.95
CA LYS A 78 0.96 11.31 15.95
C LYS A 78 -0.50 10.97 16.26
N THR A 79 -1.46 11.84 15.94
CA THR A 79 -2.89 11.58 16.17
C THR A 79 -3.41 10.34 15.45
N VAL A 80 -2.79 9.99 14.32
CA VAL A 80 -3.12 8.81 13.51
C VAL A 80 -2.20 7.62 13.77
N LEU A 81 -1.13 7.78 14.56
CA LEU A 81 -0.19 6.71 14.89
C LEU A 81 -0.63 5.99 16.18
N THR A 82 -1.83 5.44 16.17
CA THR A 82 -2.40 4.68 17.31
C THR A 82 -1.71 3.33 17.49
N GLU A 83 -1.97 2.64 18.60
CA GLU A 83 -1.46 1.27 18.82
C GLU A 83 -1.89 0.28 17.73
N ASP A 84 -3.15 0.40 17.27
CA ASP A 84 -3.69 -0.39 16.17
C ASP A 84 -2.90 -0.13 14.88
N VAL A 85 -2.64 1.14 14.56
CA VAL A 85 -1.82 1.51 13.40
C VAL A 85 -0.40 0.97 13.53
N VAL A 86 0.27 1.14 14.67
CA VAL A 86 1.62 0.60 14.90
C VAL A 86 1.66 -0.93 14.72
N THR A 87 0.60 -1.62 15.14
CA THR A 87 0.44 -3.07 14.96
C THR A 87 0.28 -3.45 13.50
N GLN A 88 -0.60 -2.75 12.76
CA GLN A 88 -0.82 -2.98 11.32
C GLN A 88 0.43 -2.70 10.48
N LEU A 89 1.26 -1.74 10.88
CA LEU A 89 2.56 -1.44 10.26
C LEU A 89 3.63 -2.53 10.52
N ASN A 90 3.36 -3.48 11.44
CA ASN A 90 4.35 -4.39 11.99
C ASN A 90 5.61 -3.64 12.47
N ALA A 91 5.40 -2.52 13.16
CA ALA A 91 6.46 -1.61 13.54
C ALA A 91 7.04 -2.00 14.91
N SER A 92 8.30 -2.45 14.94
CA SER A 92 9.09 -2.52 16.17
C SER A 92 9.58 -1.14 16.61
N LYS A 93 9.67 -0.20 15.64
CA LYS A 93 10.06 1.19 15.86
C LYS A 93 9.39 2.10 14.84
N ALA A 94 8.84 3.22 15.30
CA ALA A 94 8.35 4.31 14.47
C ALA A 94 8.98 5.62 14.96
N THR A 95 9.69 6.33 14.09
CA THR A 95 10.42 7.58 14.43
C THR A 95 9.94 8.71 13.55
N PHE A 96 9.47 9.80 14.16
CA PHE A 96 9.08 11.00 13.40
C PHE A 96 10.30 11.58 12.69
N ASN A 97 10.21 11.80 11.38
CA ASN A 97 11.33 12.23 10.55
C ASN A 97 11.57 13.76 10.56
N LYS A 98 10.81 14.49 11.39
CA LYS A 98 10.82 15.95 11.52
C LYS A 98 10.27 16.73 10.33
N THR A 99 9.81 16.04 9.27
CA THR A 99 9.31 16.63 8.03
C THR A 99 7.92 16.11 7.66
N GLY A 100 7.20 15.54 8.64
CA GLY A 100 5.78 15.19 8.59
C GLY A 100 5.47 13.69 8.56
N SER A 101 6.43 12.82 8.28
CA SER A 101 6.22 11.37 8.16
C SER A 101 6.97 10.56 9.22
N TYR A 102 6.75 9.25 9.26
CA TYR A 102 7.44 8.34 10.18
C TYR A 102 8.34 7.37 9.42
N ILE A 103 9.56 7.19 9.91
CA ILE A 103 10.46 6.10 9.52
C ILE A 103 10.08 4.87 10.34
N ILE A 104 9.83 3.75 9.67
CA ILE A 104 9.39 2.49 10.26
C ILE A 104 10.55 1.49 10.22
N ASN A 105 10.77 0.78 11.32
CA ASN A 105 11.75 -0.31 11.42
C ASN A 105 13.16 0.08 10.91
N ASP A 106 13.62 1.26 11.30
CA ASP A 106 14.93 1.82 10.88
C ASP A 106 15.10 1.87 9.35
N ASP A 107 14.00 2.22 8.65
CA ASP A 107 13.91 2.31 7.19
C ASP A 107 14.14 0.96 6.48
N LYS A 108 13.91 -0.15 7.20
CA LYS A 108 14.07 -1.51 6.72
C LYS A 108 12.76 -2.16 6.34
N THR A 109 12.70 -2.65 5.11
CA THR A 109 11.59 -3.47 4.58
C THR A 109 12.05 -4.90 4.29
N ASP A 110 11.12 -5.85 4.46
CA ASP A 110 11.30 -7.27 4.17
C ASP A 110 11.08 -7.63 2.69
N LEU A 111 10.72 -6.65 1.85
CA LEU A 111 10.48 -6.85 0.43
C LEU A 111 11.67 -7.54 -0.25
N ASN A 112 11.38 -8.62 -0.99
CA ASN A 112 12.35 -9.26 -1.86
C ASN A 112 12.32 -8.61 -3.25
N ALA A 113 13.36 -7.85 -3.58
CA ALA A 113 13.54 -7.24 -4.90
C ALA A 113 14.39 -8.09 -5.85
N ASN A 114 15.02 -9.18 -5.38
CA ASN A 114 15.80 -10.09 -6.20
C ASN A 114 14.89 -11.16 -6.81
N VAL A 115 14.03 -10.74 -7.73
CA VAL A 115 13.06 -11.58 -8.42
C VAL A 115 13.15 -11.36 -9.93
N ARG A 116 12.86 -12.39 -10.72
CA ARG A 116 12.87 -12.32 -12.19
C ARG A 116 11.44 -12.37 -12.72
N VAL A 117 10.75 -11.23 -12.67
CA VAL A 117 9.37 -11.09 -13.13
C VAL A 117 9.22 -9.85 -14.01
N ALA A 118 8.24 -9.87 -14.92
CA ALA A 118 7.84 -8.68 -15.65
C ALA A 118 7.25 -7.62 -14.69
N PRO A 119 7.29 -6.32 -15.03
CA PRO A 119 6.62 -5.31 -14.23
C PRO A 119 5.14 -5.59 -14.08
N TYR A 120 4.62 -5.40 -12.87
CA TYR A 120 3.22 -5.63 -12.57
C TYR A 120 2.73 -4.67 -11.50
N VAL A 121 1.41 -4.51 -11.46
CA VAL A 121 0.68 -3.99 -10.31
C VAL A 121 -0.35 -5.04 -9.93
N GLN A 122 -0.40 -5.36 -8.65
CA GLN A 122 -1.38 -6.26 -8.04
C GLN A 122 -2.08 -5.48 -6.93
N LEU A 123 -3.35 -5.17 -7.16
CA LEU A 123 -4.22 -4.52 -6.19
C LEU A 123 -5.02 -5.58 -5.45
N SER A 124 -5.24 -5.36 -4.16
CA SER A 124 -6.20 -6.16 -3.40
C SER A 124 -7.63 -5.85 -3.83
N SER A 125 -8.53 -6.80 -3.59
CA SER A 125 -9.96 -6.50 -3.65
C SER A 125 -10.30 -5.43 -2.62
N GLN A 126 -11.28 -4.59 -2.93
CA GLN A 126 -11.86 -3.71 -1.93
C GLN A 126 -12.48 -4.54 -0.82
N ASP A 127 -12.45 -4.04 0.41
CA ASP A 127 -13.19 -4.66 1.50
C ASP A 127 -14.70 -4.36 1.43
N ALA A 128 -15.44 -4.82 2.44
CA ALA A 128 -16.90 -4.64 2.51
C ALA A 128 -17.35 -3.17 2.56
N GLN A 129 -16.46 -2.24 2.94
CA GLN A 129 -16.72 -0.80 2.97
C GLN A 129 -16.31 -0.12 1.65
N GLY A 130 -15.82 -0.88 0.66
CA GLY A 130 -15.32 -0.32 -0.59
C GLY A 130 -13.94 0.33 -0.45
N ARG A 131 -13.18 0.02 0.60
CA ARG A 131 -11.86 0.62 0.83
C ARG A 131 -10.79 -0.17 0.04
N PRO A 132 -9.85 0.50 -0.66
CA PRO A 132 -8.73 -0.18 -1.29
C PRO A 132 -7.85 -0.87 -0.23
N GLY A 133 -7.37 -2.07 -0.55
CA GLY A 133 -6.42 -2.82 0.30
C GLY A 133 -4.97 -2.64 -0.15
N VAL A 134 -4.09 -3.56 0.27
CA VAL A 134 -2.66 -3.50 -0.10
C VAL A 134 -2.46 -3.54 -1.61
N ALA A 135 -1.56 -2.68 -2.11
CA ALA A 135 -1.11 -2.66 -3.48
C ALA A 135 0.38 -3.07 -3.56
N ASN A 136 0.66 -4.08 -4.38
CA ASN A 136 2.01 -4.55 -4.65
C ASN A 136 2.40 -4.20 -6.08
N ALA A 137 3.66 -3.83 -6.29
CA ALA A 137 4.20 -3.64 -7.61
C ALA A 137 5.65 -4.13 -7.71
N PHE A 138 6.02 -4.55 -8.91
CA PHE A 138 7.40 -4.64 -9.35
C PHE A 138 7.57 -3.67 -10.52
N LEU A 139 8.47 -2.72 -10.37
CA LEU A 139 8.59 -1.56 -11.23
C LEU A 139 9.97 -1.54 -11.88
N ASN A 140 10.03 -1.08 -13.13
CA ASN A 140 11.29 -0.76 -13.81
C ASN A 140 11.05 0.38 -14.80
N LYS A 141 12.05 0.76 -15.59
CA LYS A 141 11.90 1.85 -16.56
C LYS A 141 10.74 1.67 -17.55
N SER A 142 10.38 0.43 -17.91
CA SER A 142 9.27 0.18 -18.85
C SER A 142 7.88 0.41 -18.24
N SER A 143 7.74 0.41 -16.91
CA SER A 143 6.47 0.74 -16.25
C SER A 143 6.22 2.25 -16.17
N ARG A 144 7.28 3.06 -16.31
CA ARG A 144 7.22 4.52 -16.20
C ARG A 144 6.33 5.13 -17.27
N GLN A 145 5.55 6.12 -16.85
CA GLN A 145 4.75 6.96 -17.72
C GLN A 145 5.21 8.42 -17.59
N TYR A 146 5.45 9.06 -18.73
CA TYR A 146 5.96 10.42 -18.85
C TYR A 146 4.93 11.39 -19.46
N ARG A 147 3.94 10.87 -20.20
CA ARG A 147 2.85 11.66 -20.79
C ARG A 147 1.75 11.88 -19.76
N SER A 148 0.98 12.95 -19.91
CA SER A 148 -0.16 13.24 -19.03
C SER A 148 -1.25 12.17 -19.12
N ARG A 149 -2.11 12.06 -18.09
CA ARG A 149 -3.26 11.13 -18.09
C ARG A 149 -4.20 11.39 -19.28
N THR A 150 -4.37 12.65 -19.68
CA THR A 150 -5.22 13.05 -20.82
C THR A 150 -4.69 12.50 -22.12
N GLU A 151 -3.37 12.62 -22.34
CA GLU A 151 -2.71 12.11 -23.54
C GLU A 151 -2.74 10.58 -23.68
N THR A 152 -2.92 9.86 -22.58
CA THR A 152 -2.95 8.39 -22.55
C THR A 152 -4.35 7.81 -22.39
N GLY A 153 -5.39 8.67 -22.30
CA GLY A 153 -6.78 8.25 -22.13
C GLY A 153 -7.14 7.81 -20.70
N ASN A 154 -6.31 8.12 -19.70
CA ASN A 154 -6.46 7.70 -18.30
C ASN A 154 -6.99 8.82 -17.39
N SER A 155 -7.75 9.78 -17.93
CA SER A 155 -8.27 10.93 -17.16
C SER A 155 -9.59 10.70 -16.43
N LYS A 156 -10.09 9.46 -16.38
CA LYS A 156 -11.29 9.15 -15.60
C LYS A 156 -11.02 9.36 -14.10
N THR A 157 -12.05 9.80 -13.39
CA THR A 157 -12.00 10.07 -11.94
C THR A 157 -13.21 9.45 -11.22
N ILE A 158 -13.05 9.13 -9.94
CA ILE A 158 -14.14 8.83 -8.98
C ILE A 158 -13.99 9.69 -7.73
N ASP A 159 -15.05 9.84 -6.97
CA ASP A 159 -14.93 10.28 -5.57
C ASP A 159 -14.82 9.02 -4.69
N PRO A 160 -13.64 8.76 -4.07
CA PRO A 160 -13.43 7.54 -3.29
C PRO A 160 -14.27 7.51 -2.02
N VAL A 161 -14.29 6.36 -1.34
CA VAL A 161 -14.98 6.21 -0.05
C VAL A 161 -14.48 7.24 0.97
N GLY A 162 -15.40 7.81 1.74
CA GLY A 162 -15.11 8.89 2.69
C GLY A 162 -14.78 10.24 2.04
N TRP A 163 -15.03 10.43 0.73
CA TRP A 163 -14.77 11.70 0.08
C TRP A 163 -15.77 12.79 0.53
N GLN A 164 -15.29 13.72 1.36
CA GLN A 164 -16.01 14.94 1.72
C GLN A 164 -15.11 16.16 1.53
N GLN A 165 -15.11 16.70 0.31
CA GLN A 165 -14.21 17.79 -0.06
C GLN A 165 -14.48 19.07 0.75
N ALA A 166 -13.40 19.76 1.13
CA ALA A 166 -13.46 21.06 1.80
C ALA A 166 -12.44 22.02 1.19
N THR A 167 -12.80 23.31 1.13
CA THR A 167 -11.86 24.39 0.81
C THR A 167 -11.20 24.85 2.10
N ILE A 168 -9.89 24.67 2.20
CA ILE A 168 -9.14 24.95 3.44
C ILE A 168 -8.34 26.26 3.38
N GLY A 169 -8.03 26.76 2.18
CA GLY A 169 -7.14 27.91 2.01
C GLY A 169 -5.69 27.60 2.42
N GLY A 170 -4.76 28.54 2.24
CA GLY A 170 -3.34 28.32 2.55
C GLY A 170 -2.56 27.68 1.41
N THR A 171 -1.53 26.89 1.76
CA THR A 171 -0.58 26.27 0.82
C THR A 171 -1.31 25.33 -0.16
N TYR A 172 -2.31 24.61 0.33
CA TYR A 172 -3.18 23.75 -0.47
C TYR A 172 -4.59 24.32 -0.46
N ARG A 173 -5.20 24.54 -1.64
CA ARG A 173 -6.53 25.19 -1.71
C ARG A 173 -7.66 24.27 -1.22
N THR A 174 -7.56 22.98 -1.50
CA THR A 174 -8.57 21.95 -1.18
C THR A 174 -7.98 20.89 -0.26
N LEU A 175 -8.82 20.24 0.54
CA LEU A 175 -8.40 19.25 1.53
C LEU A 175 -8.00 17.93 0.87
N TYR A 176 -8.87 17.33 0.07
CA TYR A 176 -8.66 15.97 -0.40
C TYR A 176 -8.23 15.89 -1.85
N ASN A 177 -7.41 14.89 -2.15
CA ASN A 177 -7.03 14.44 -3.46
C ASN A 177 -7.43 12.96 -3.62
N ARG A 178 -7.56 12.56 -4.88
CA ARG A 178 -7.75 11.16 -5.26
C ARG A 178 -6.40 10.46 -5.14
N GLY A 179 -6.03 10.14 -3.90
CA GLY A 179 -4.73 9.60 -3.54
C GLY A 179 -4.55 8.20 -4.10
N HIS A 180 -3.61 8.02 -5.02
CA HIS A 180 -3.30 6.70 -5.55
C HIS A 180 -2.47 5.89 -4.55
N LEU A 181 -2.60 4.56 -4.59
CA LEU A 181 -1.66 3.68 -3.90
C LEU A 181 -0.42 3.49 -4.78
N ILE A 182 -0.61 3.11 -6.05
CA ILE A 182 0.45 3.05 -7.05
C ILE A 182 0.29 4.21 -8.03
N GLY A 183 1.30 5.08 -8.06
CA GLY A 183 1.28 6.29 -8.86
C GLY A 183 1.30 6.06 -10.36
N TYR A 184 0.52 6.86 -11.09
CA TYR A 184 0.44 6.84 -12.55
C TYR A 184 1.82 6.99 -13.21
N ALA A 185 2.66 7.88 -12.69
CA ALA A 185 4.02 8.04 -13.20
C ALA A 185 4.82 6.73 -13.05
N LEU A 186 4.66 5.99 -11.95
CA LEU A 186 5.44 4.77 -11.68
C LEU A 186 5.03 3.58 -12.56
N ALA A 187 3.74 3.43 -12.82
CA ALA A 187 3.17 2.20 -13.38
C ALA A 187 2.23 2.39 -14.59
N GLY A 188 2.01 3.61 -15.05
CA GLY A 188 0.98 3.94 -16.05
C GLY A 188 1.21 3.36 -17.45
N ASN A 189 2.35 2.71 -17.71
CA ASN A 189 2.60 1.96 -18.95
C ASN A 189 2.37 0.44 -18.80
N ILE A 190 2.00 -0.05 -17.62
CA ILE A 190 1.66 -1.46 -17.41
C ILE A 190 0.24 -1.72 -17.96
N LYS A 191 0.15 -2.49 -19.05
CA LYS A 191 -1.09 -2.70 -19.81
C LYS A 191 -2.24 -3.33 -19.02
N SER A 192 -1.94 -4.15 -18.01
CA SER A 192 -2.94 -4.84 -17.19
C SER A 192 -3.44 -4.00 -16.01
N PHE A 193 -2.93 -2.79 -15.85
CA PHE A 193 -3.24 -1.90 -14.73
C PHE A 193 -4.06 -0.71 -15.25
N ASP A 194 -5.14 -0.36 -14.56
CA ASP A 194 -5.85 0.90 -14.75
C ASP A 194 -5.21 1.96 -13.82
N PRO A 195 -4.44 2.92 -14.36
CA PRO A 195 -3.73 3.92 -13.56
C PRO A 195 -4.54 5.23 -13.45
N SER A 196 -5.80 5.23 -13.88
CA SER A 196 -6.69 6.39 -13.78
C SER A 196 -7.06 6.68 -12.33
N GLU A 197 -7.52 7.90 -12.08
CA GLU A 197 -8.08 8.28 -10.78
C GLU A 197 -9.51 7.76 -10.59
N ALA A 198 -9.96 6.85 -11.45
CA ALA A 198 -11.23 6.14 -11.35
C ALA A 198 -11.10 4.69 -10.87
N ASN A 199 -9.88 4.17 -10.67
CA ASN A 199 -9.68 2.79 -10.22
C ASN A 199 -9.98 2.66 -8.71
N PRO A 200 -11.12 2.06 -8.31
CA PRO A 200 -11.54 2.05 -6.91
C PRO A 200 -10.68 1.13 -6.02
N GLN A 201 -9.86 0.26 -6.62
CA GLN A 201 -8.89 -0.58 -5.90
C GLN A 201 -7.54 0.13 -5.71
N ASN A 202 -7.31 1.28 -6.35
CA ASN A 202 -6.06 2.03 -6.29
C ASN A 202 -6.23 3.46 -5.75
N ILE A 203 -7.44 3.95 -5.54
CA ILE A 203 -7.71 5.34 -5.15
C ILE A 203 -8.39 5.39 -3.78
N ALA A 204 -7.78 6.13 -2.85
CA ALA A 204 -8.33 6.43 -1.53
C ALA A 204 -8.46 7.95 -1.32
N THR A 205 -9.31 8.35 -0.37
CA THR A 205 -9.37 9.75 0.11
C THR A 205 -8.08 10.09 0.85
N GLN A 206 -7.28 11.01 0.30
CA GLN A 206 -5.99 11.41 0.88
C GLN A 206 -5.88 12.93 0.95
N THR A 207 -5.30 13.48 2.02
CA THR A 207 -5.12 14.93 2.14
C THR A 207 -4.18 15.45 1.06
N ALA A 208 -4.32 16.73 0.72
CA ALA A 208 -3.51 17.41 -0.26
C ALA A 208 -2.03 17.43 0.17
N TRP A 209 -1.76 17.66 1.46
CA TRP A 209 -0.42 17.50 2.01
C TRP A 209 0.10 16.07 1.80
N ALA A 210 -0.60 15.05 2.33
CA ALA A 210 -0.10 13.68 2.27
C ALA A 210 0.10 13.18 0.83
N ASN A 211 -0.75 13.61 -0.11
CA ASN A 211 -0.64 13.25 -1.52
C ASN A 211 0.47 14.03 -2.25
N GLN A 212 0.55 15.35 -2.11
CA GLN A 212 1.37 16.21 -2.98
C GLN A 212 2.72 16.59 -2.39
N ALA A 213 2.85 16.59 -1.06
CA ALA A 213 4.02 17.14 -0.37
C ALA A 213 5.33 16.49 -0.83
N SER A 214 6.19 17.36 -1.33
CA SER A 214 7.60 17.21 -1.66
C SER A 214 8.01 18.51 -2.34
N ASN A 215 7.38 18.85 -3.47
CA ASN A 215 7.75 19.97 -4.34
C ASN A 215 9.26 20.07 -4.61
N GLY A 216 10.00 18.96 -4.54
CA GLY A 216 11.46 18.94 -4.66
C GLY A 216 12.23 19.33 -3.39
N ASN A 217 11.53 19.61 -2.30
CA ASN A 217 12.04 19.89 -0.95
C ASN A 217 12.03 18.62 -0.08
N ASP A 218 13.12 18.36 0.63
CA ASP A 218 13.24 17.27 1.60
C ASP A 218 12.75 17.65 3.00
N ALA A 219 12.49 18.93 3.25
CA ALA A 219 11.83 19.42 4.46
C ALA A 219 10.32 19.08 4.52
N ASN A 220 9.77 18.46 3.47
CA ASN A 220 8.33 18.18 3.38
C ASN A 220 8.05 16.82 2.74
N THR A 221 7.83 15.78 3.55
CA THR A 221 7.92 14.38 3.09
C THR A 221 6.56 13.68 3.02
N GLY A 222 5.65 14.16 2.18
CA GLY A 222 4.45 13.42 1.80
C GLY A 222 4.74 12.23 0.87
N GLN A 223 3.70 11.58 0.39
CA GLN A 223 3.81 10.43 -0.52
C GLN A 223 4.60 10.75 -1.78
N ASN A 224 4.39 11.92 -2.38
CA ASN A 224 5.08 12.36 -3.58
C ASN A 224 6.62 12.44 -3.40
N TYR A 225 7.11 12.68 -2.18
CA TYR A 225 8.56 12.67 -1.89
C TYR A 225 9.14 11.27 -2.11
N TYR A 226 8.53 10.25 -1.49
CA TYR A 226 8.97 8.87 -1.61
C TYR A 226 8.78 8.33 -3.03
N GLU A 227 7.68 8.69 -3.70
CA GLU A 227 7.49 8.36 -5.11
C GLU A 227 8.53 9.02 -6.02
N THR A 228 9.04 10.20 -5.66
CA THR A 228 10.16 10.84 -6.40
C THR A 228 11.43 10.00 -6.30
N GLN A 229 11.74 9.44 -5.13
CA GLN A 229 12.88 8.54 -4.95
C GLN A 229 12.76 7.32 -5.86
N VAL A 230 11.57 6.69 -5.89
CA VAL A 230 11.27 5.55 -6.77
C VAL A 230 11.38 5.97 -8.23
N ARG A 231 10.77 7.09 -8.66
CA ARG A 231 10.86 7.59 -10.05
C ARG A 231 12.31 7.73 -10.50
N ARG A 232 13.16 8.34 -9.68
CA ARG A 232 14.59 8.54 -9.98
C ARG A 232 15.33 7.21 -10.12
N ALA A 233 15.06 6.23 -9.26
CA ALA A 233 15.63 4.89 -9.38
C ALA A 233 15.23 4.21 -10.70
N LEU A 234 13.95 4.25 -11.05
CA LEU A 234 13.45 3.68 -12.31
C LEU A 234 14.06 4.38 -13.54
N ASP A 235 14.24 5.70 -13.48
CA ASP A 235 14.85 6.48 -14.57
C ASP A 235 16.35 6.13 -14.76
N ARG A 236 17.03 5.72 -13.68
CA ARG A 236 18.39 5.12 -13.67
C ARG A 236 18.43 3.63 -14.03
N ASN A 237 17.34 3.07 -14.56
CA ASN A 237 17.20 1.66 -14.94
C ASN A 237 17.23 0.67 -13.74
N GLU A 238 17.05 1.11 -12.51
CA GLU A 238 16.90 0.20 -11.37
C GLU A 238 15.56 -0.56 -11.44
N GLN A 239 15.51 -1.74 -10.84
CA GLN A 239 14.27 -2.52 -10.66
C GLN A 239 13.85 -2.41 -9.19
N VAL A 240 12.60 -2.03 -8.93
CA VAL A 240 12.13 -1.70 -7.58
C VAL A 240 10.93 -2.57 -7.23
N ARG A 241 11.04 -3.32 -6.13
CA ARG A 241 9.88 -3.92 -5.45
C ARG A 241 9.24 -2.85 -4.58
N TYR A 242 7.95 -2.63 -4.76
CA TYR A 242 7.21 -1.53 -4.14
C TYR A 242 5.90 -2.03 -3.54
N ARG A 243 5.54 -1.56 -2.33
CA ARG A 243 4.29 -1.90 -1.66
C ARG A 243 3.73 -0.64 -1.00
N VAL A 244 2.42 -0.43 -1.17
CA VAL A 244 1.67 0.61 -0.46
C VAL A 244 0.46 -0.02 0.20
N THR A 245 0.33 0.17 1.50
CA THR A 245 -0.78 -0.33 2.31
C THR A 245 -1.50 0.85 2.95
N PRO A 246 -2.72 1.20 2.52
CA PRO A 246 -3.54 2.14 3.26
C PRO A 246 -3.93 1.53 4.61
N VAL A 247 -3.72 2.27 5.69
CA VAL A 247 -3.94 1.79 7.06
C VAL A 247 -5.23 2.40 7.60
N TYR A 248 -6.14 1.57 8.09
CA TYR A 248 -7.45 1.99 8.60
C TYR A 248 -7.61 1.60 10.07
N ILE A 249 -8.17 2.49 10.87
CA ILE A 249 -8.60 2.16 12.23
C ILE A 249 -10.05 1.70 12.18
N GLY A 250 -10.32 0.44 12.56
CA GLY A 250 -11.66 -0.14 12.57
C GLY A 250 -12.42 0.05 11.26
N ASN A 251 -13.62 0.63 11.35
CA ASN A 251 -14.53 0.85 10.21
C ASN A 251 -14.35 2.21 9.53
N ASN A 252 -13.25 2.92 9.78
CA ASN A 252 -13.02 4.24 9.18
C ASN A 252 -13.00 4.16 7.65
N LEU A 253 -13.72 5.06 6.98
CA LEU A 253 -13.76 5.13 5.51
C LEU A 253 -12.49 5.75 4.93
N VAL A 254 -11.88 6.70 5.65
CA VAL A 254 -10.65 7.38 5.24
C VAL A 254 -9.46 6.71 5.95
N PRO A 255 -8.37 6.37 5.24
CA PRO A 255 -7.20 5.77 5.88
C PRO A 255 -6.53 6.78 6.81
N SER A 256 -5.98 6.28 7.91
CA SER A 256 -5.13 7.01 8.85
C SER A 256 -3.80 7.43 8.22
N GLY A 257 -3.37 6.74 7.17
CA GLY A 257 -2.14 7.02 6.42
C GLY A 257 -1.80 5.89 5.46
N ASN A 258 -0.73 6.08 4.71
CA ASN A 258 -0.19 5.06 3.81
C ASN A 258 1.14 4.54 4.37
N HIS A 259 1.23 3.24 4.56
CA HIS A 259 2.49 2.54 4.77
C HIS A 259 3.13 2.28 3.40
N MET A 260 4.31 2.83 3.17
CA MET A 260 5.02 2.74 1.91
C MET A 260 6.36 2.07 2.08
N GLU A 261 6.65 1.11 1.21
CA GLU A 261 7.88 0.33 1.24
C GLU A 261 8.45 0.21 -0.16
N ALA A 262 9.76 0.42 -0.30
CA ALA A 262 10.48 0.22 -1.54
C ALA A 262 11.82 -0.46 -1.30
N LYS A 263 12.23 -1.29 -2.25
CA LYS A 263 13.58 -1.86 -2.31
C LYS A 263 14.01 -2.07 -3.75
N SER A 264 15.16 -1.55 -4.15
CA SER A 264 15.75 -1.85 -5.45
C SER A 264 16.50 -3.19 -5.44
N SER A 265 16.61 -3.83 -6.60
CA SER A 265 17.30 -5.12 -6.76
C SER A 265 18.80 -5.05 -6.45
N ASP A 266 19.42 -3.87 -6.62
CA ASP A 266 20.83 -3.59 -6.33
C ASP A 266 21.06 -3.04 -4.90
N GLY A 267 20.00 -2.85 -4.13
CA GLY A 267 20.04 -2.35 -2.75
C GLY A 267 20.34 -0.86 -2.59
N GLN A 268 20.43 -0.09 -3.67
CA GLN A 268 20.73 1.36 -3.63
C GLN A 268 19.55 2.20 -3.12
N LEU A 269 18.32 1.78 -3.43
CA LEU A 269 17.09 2.38 -2.89
C LEU A 269 16.47 1.42 -1.88
N GLN A 270 16.24 1.91 -0.66
CA GLN A 270 15.39 1.23 0.30
C GLN A 270 14.70 2.26 1.19
N PHE A 271 13.41 2.06 1.45
CA PHE A 271 12.72 2.75 2.53
C PHE A 271 11.57 1.94 3.10
N ASN A 272 11.19 2.26 4.34
CA ASN A 272 10.00 1.78 5.01
C ASN A 272 9.42 2.92 5.86
N VAL A 273 8.30 3.48 5.42
CA VAL A 273 7.76 4.74 5.97
C VAL A 273 6.25 4.71 6.12
N PHE A 274 5.75 5.48 7.06
CA PHE A 274 4.32 5.76 7.20
C PHE A 274 4.08 7.24 6.95
N VAL A 275 3.31 7.55 5.91
CA VAL A 275 2.86 8.90 5.57
C VAL A 275 1.47 9.11 6.21
N PRO A 276 1.36 9.92 7.27
CA PRO A 276 0.09 10.12 7.95
C PRO A 276 -0.90 10.88 7.06
N ASN A 277 -2.18 10.51 7.08
CA ASN A 277 -3.21 11.18 6.27
C ASN A 277 -3.78 12.41 6.97
N VAL A 278 -2.89 13.35 7.33
CA VAL A 278 -3.21 14.57 8.08
C VAL A 278 -3.01 15.81 7.20
N GLN A 279 -3.51 16.95 7.66
CA GLN A 279 -3.33 18.24 6.98
C GLN A 279 -3.16 19.32 8.04
N PRO A 280 -2.09 20.13 8.00
CA PRO A 280 -1.95 21.30 8.87
C PRO A 280 -3.20 22.20 8.85
N GLY A 281 -3.63 22.66 10.02
CA GLY A 281 -4.82 23.48 10.23
C GLY A 281 -6.16 22.74 10.11
N VAL A 282 -6.18 21.41 9.96
CA VAL A 282 -7.42 20.65 9.72
C VAL A 282 -7.55 19.48 10.70
N LYS A 283 -8.73 19.35 11.30
CA LYS A 283 -9.16 18.14 12.01
C LYS A 283 -10.04 17.31 11.10
N ILE A 284 -9.74 16.02 10.99
CA ILE A 284 -10.46 15.05 10.14
C ILE A 284 -11.20 14.04 11.02
N ASP A 285 -12.46 13.78 10.69
CA ASP A 285 -13.18 12.60 11.14
C ASP A 285 -12.96 11.47 10.13
N TYR A 286 -12.07 10.53 10.44
CA TYR A 286 -11.72 9.42 9.55
C TYR A 286 -12.87 8.42 9.36
N ALA A 287 -13.86 8.40 10.25
CA ALA A 287 -15.03 7.53 10.12
C ALA A 287 -15.86 7.91 8.89
N THR A 288 -16.03 9.21 8.65
CA THR A 288 -16.93 9.74 7.61
C THR A 288 -16.22 10.50 6.50
N GLY A 289 -15.01 11.00 6.77
CA GLY A 289 -14.25 11.93 5.95
C GLY A 289 -14.57 13.41 6.18
N ALA A 290 -15.54 13.73 7.04
CA ALA A 290 -15.86 15.11 7.40
C ALA A 290 -14.63 15.81 8.02
N SER A 291 -14.58 17.13 7.91
CA SER A 291 -13.44 17.91 8.40
C SER A 291 -13.85 19.26 8.98
N THR A 292 -12.99 19.79 9.86
CA THR A 292 -13.14 21.11 10.46
C THR A 292 -11.81 21.84 10.40
N LEU A 293 -11.83 23.08 9.90
CA LEU A 293 -10.70 24.00 10.04
C LEU A 293 -10.49 24.36 11.50
N VAL A 294 -9.27 24.15 11.99
CA VAL A 294 -8.86 24.53 13.34
C VAL A 294 -8.29 25.95 13.26
N LYS A 295 -8.86 26.85 14.06
CA LYS A 295 -8.43 28.25 14.17
C LYS A 295 -7.46 28.43 15.30
#